data_AF-A0A447TPN0-F1
#
_entry.id   AF-A0A447TPN0-F1
#
_cell.length_a   1.000
_cell.length_b   1.000
_cell.length_c   1.000
_cell.angle_alpha   90.00
_cell.angle_beta   90.00
_cell.angle_gamma   90.00
#
_symmetry.space_group_name_H-M   'P 1'
#
loop_
_entity.id
_entity.type
_entity.pdbx_description
1 polymer ?
#
loop_
_entity_poly.entity_id
_entity_poly.type
_entity_poly.pdbx_seq_one_letter_code
_entity_poly.pdbx_strand_id
1 'polypeptide(L)'
;MPLLLMRLLFTSLGKPPVPLGLRTLGGVIGKGAQKAYLNPQLETHARFIDGHLANHPWFAGEQLSMADIQMSFPLFALLARGGIAHLDHINAWKARVEMRPAWQRAIQQGGPFTIPGG
;
A
#
# COMPACT_ATOMS: atom_id res chain seq x y z
N MET A 1 6.42 -6.57 -1.60
CA MET A 1 6.15 -6.19 -0.19
C MET A 1 5.24 -7.22 0.51
N PRO A 2 5.78 -8.32 1.05
CA PRO A 2 4.98 -9.33 1.78
C PRO A 2 4.19 -8.76 2.97
N LEU A 3 4.69 -7.69 3.61
CA LEU A 3 4.08 -7.03 4.76
C LEU A 3 2.66 -6.51 4.49
N LEU A 4 2.42 -5.99 3.29
CA LEU A 4 1.11 -5.49 2.89
C LEU A 4 0.11 -6.63 2.70
N LEU A 5 0.55 -7.77 2.19
CA LEU A 5 -0.30 -8.96 2.14
C LEU A 5 -0.64 -9.45 3.55
N MET A 6 0.34 -9.53 4.44
CA MET A 6 0.09 -9.90 5.84
C MET A 6 -0.89 -8.94 6.52
N ARG A 7 -0.74 -7.62 6.30
CA ARG A 7 -1.68 -6.62 6.83
C ARG A 7 -3.11 -6.84 6.34
N LEU A 8 -3.29 -7.20 5.07
CA LEU A 8 -4.60 -7.58 4.54
C LEU A 8 -5.16 -8.79 5.28
N LEU A 9 -4.37 -9.87 5.40
CA LEU A 9 -4.79 -11.10 6.06
C LEU A 9 -5.20 -10.87 7.52
N PHE A 10 -4.39 -10.17 8.31
CA PHE A 10 -4.72 -9.88 9.71
C PHE A 10 -5.95 -8.98 9.87
N THR A 11 -6.19 -8.08 8.90
CA THR A 11 -7.39 -7.23 8.90
C THR A 11 -8.66 -8.05 8.57
N SER A 12 -8.51 -9.15 7.84
CA SER A 12 -9.62 -10.04 7.47
C SER A 12 -10.00 -11.04 8.58
N LEU A 13 -9.15 -11.28 9.60
CA LEU A 13 -9.43 -12.23 10.69
C LEU A 13 -10.66 -11.87 11.55
N GLY A 14 -11.10 -10.60 11.54
CA GLY A 14 -12.31 -10.15 12.22
C GLY A 14 -13.55 -10.06 11.31
N LYS A 15 -13.43 -10.41 10.03
CA LYS A 15 -14.47 -10.21 9.00
C LYS A 15 -15.04 -11.56 8.52
N PRO A 16 -16.22 -11.59 7.87
CA PRO A 16 -16.67 -12.79 7.16
C PRO A 16 -15.59 -13.31 6.21
N PRO A 17 -15.40 -14.64 6.07
CA PRO A 17 -16.30 -15.72 6.47
C PRO A 17 -16.10 -16.26 7.91
N VAL A 18 -15.32 -15.59 8.78
CA VAL A 18 -15.08 -16.07 10.16
C VAL A 18 -16.40 -16.17 10.93
N PRO A 19 -16.68 -17.26 11.68
CA PRO A 19 -17.89 -17.41 12.49
C PRO A 19 -18.03 -16.31 13.56
N LEU A 20 -19.25 -15.86 13.84
CA LEU A 20 -19.53 -14.71 14.73
C LEU A 20 -18.83 -14.80 16.11
N GLY A 21 -18.83 -15.98 16.74
CA GLY A 21 -18.18 -16.18 18.05
C GLY A 21 -16.65 -16.09 18.04
N LEU A 22 -16.00 -16.28 16.88
CA LEU A 22 -14.55 -16.24 16.73
C LEU A 22 -14.03 -14.90 16.19
N ARG A 23 -14.89 -14.05 15.62
CA ARG A 23 -14.52 -12.75 15.02
C ARG A 23 -13.87 -11.80 16.02
N THR A 24 -14.33 -11.78 17.26
CA THR A 24 -13.80 -10.89 18.31
C THR A 24 -12.37 -11.27 18.68
N LEU A 25 -12.12 -12.55 18.94
CA LEU A 25 -10.78 -13.06 19.23
C LEU A 25 -9.84 -12.90 18.03
N GLY A 26 -10.28 -13.25 16.83
CA GLY A 26 -9.52 -13.06 15.59
C GLY A 26 -9.16 -11.59 15.35
N GLY A 27 -10.08 -10.66 15.63
CA GLY A 27 -9.84 -9.23 15.55
C GLY A 27 -8.80 -8.74 16.56
N VAL A 28 -8.80 -9.24 17.80
CA VAL A 28 -7.80 -8.88 18.82
C VAL A 28 -6.41 -9.37 18.44
N ILE A 29 -6.30 -10.63 18.01
CA ILE A 29 -5.02 -11.22 17.56
C ILE A 29 -4.48 -10.46 16.34
N GLY A 30 -5.34 -10.18 15.36
CA GLY A 30 -4.98 -9.42 14.17
C GLY A 30 -4.45 -8.02 14.51
N LYS A 31 -5.11 -7.30 15.44
CA LYS A 31 -4.64 -6.00 15.93
C LYS A 31 -3.30 -6.10 16.67
N GLY A 32 -3.11 -7.13 17.49
CA GLY A 32 -1.87 -7.37 18.22
C GLY A 32 -0.68 -7.58 17.27
N ALA A 33 -0.82 -8.48 16.29
CA ALA A 33 0.22 -8.76 15.29
C ALA A 33 0.54 -7.52 14.42
N GLN A 34 -0.49 -6.74 14.05
CA GLN A 34 -0.28 -5.49 13.33
C GLN A 34 0.53 -4.49 14.17
N LYS A 35 0.14 -4.27 15.42
CA LYS A 35 0.80 -3.29 16.30
C LYS A 35 2.23 -3.68 16.65
N ALA A 36 2.46 -4.95 16.99
CA ALA A 36 3.75 -5.42 17.49
C ALA A 36 4.80 -5.60 16.38
N TYR A 37 4.39 -5.95 15.16
CA TYR A 37 5.33 -6.35 14.10
C TYR A 37 5.12 -5.62 12.78
N LEU A 38 3.90 -5.56 12.25
CA LEU A 38 3.70 -5.03 10.89
C LEU A 38 3.81 -3.51 10.82
N ASN A 39 3.22 -2.78 11.77
CA ASN A 39 3.20 -1.32 11.73
C ASN A 39 4.61 -0.71 11.83
N PRO A 40 5.50 -1.15 12.74
CA PRO A 40 6.88 -0.63 12.78
C PRO A 40 7.65 -0.90 11.48
N GLN A 41 7.46 -2.09 10.88
CA GLN A 41 8.12 -2.44 9.62
C GLN A 41 7.55 -1.61 8.46
N LEU A 42 6.23 -1.45 8.36
CA LEU A 42 5.60 -0.62 7.34
C LEU A 42 6.04 0.85 7.48
N GLU A 43 6.12 1.38 8.70
CA GLU A 43 6.60 2.74 8.96
C GLU A 43 8.03 2.90 8.45
N THR A 44 8.93 1.98 8.85
CA THR A 44 10.34 2.01 8.42
C THR A 44 10.47 2.03 6.90
N HIS A 45 9.76 1.15 6.19
CA HIS A 45 9.83 1.08 4.73
C HIS A 45 9.16 2.29 4.07
N ALA A 46 8.03 2.75 4.59
CA ALA A 46 7.33 3.91 4.07
C ALA A 46 8.19 5.17 4.19
N ARG A 47 8.86 5.37 5.34
CA ARG A 47 9.80 6.48 5.56
C ARG A 47 10.98 6.44 4.60
N PHE A 48 11.59 5.26 4.44
CA PHE A 48 12.70 5.11 3.52
C PHE A 48 12.30 5.45 2.08
N ILE A 49 11.16 4.93 1.62
CA ILE A 49 10.68 5.16 0.26
C ILE A 49 10.26 6.62 0.07
N ASP A 50 9.55 7.21 1.02
CA ASP A 50 9.14 8.62 0.93
C ASP A 50 10.37 9.55 0.91
N GLY A 51 11.39 9.27 1.74
CA GLY A 51 12.66 9.99 1.72
C GLY A 51 13.45 9.81 0.41
N HIS A 52 13.40 8.63 -0.21
CA HIS A 52 13.98 8.41 -1.54
C HIS A 52 13.29 9.26 -2.60
N LEU A 53 11.95 9.27 -2.61
CA LEU A 53 11.13 10.03 -3.55
C LEU A 53 11.12 11.54 -3.28
N ALA A 54 11.58 11.98 -2.12
CA ALA A 54 11.83 13.38 -1.84
C ALA A 54 12.97 13.95 -2.71
N ASN A 55 13.95 13.10 -3.04
CA ASN A 55 15.13 13.50 -3.81
C ASN A 55 15.07 13.05 -5.27
N HIS A 56 14.18 12.13 -5.62
CA HIS A 56 14.08 11.56 -6.96
C HIS A 56 12.62 11.53 -7.44
N PRO A 57 12.31 12.00 -8.66
CA PRO A 57 10.94 11.97 -9.17
C PRO A 57 10.42 10.56 -9.47
N TRP A 58 11.34 9.60 -9.69
CA TRP A 58 11.06 8.17 -9.95
C TRP A 58 12.03 7.26 -9.20
N PHE A 59 11.71 5.97 -9.10
CA PHE A 59 12.51 5.03 -8.31
C PHE A 59 13.94 4.83 -8.82
N ALA A 60 14.16 4.96 -10.14
CA ALA A 60 15.48 4.83 -10.76
C ALA A 60 16.12 6.19 -11.11
N GLY A 61 15.69 7.28 -10.47
CA GLY A 61 16.24 8.63 -10.67
C GLY A 61 15.28 9.54 -11.44
N GLU A 62 15.79 10.19 -12.49
CA GLU A 62 15.06 11.25 -13.23
C GLU A 62 13.98 10.72 -14.18
N GLN A 63 14.03 9.45 -14.55
CA GLN A 63 13.14 8.86 -15.54
C GLN A 63 12.38 7.66 -14.98
N LEU A 64 11.15 7.50 -15.47
CA LEU A 64 10.34 6.33 -15.17
C LEU A 64 11.06 5.06 -15.62
N SER A 65 11.04 4.05 -14.77
CA SER A 65 11.60 2.74 -15.05
C SER A 65 10.65 1.60 -14.67
N MET A 66 11.09 0.36 -14.91
CA MET A 66 10.40 -0.82 -14.41
C MET A 66 10.27 -0.84 -12.89
N ALA A 67 11.15 -0.14 -12.14
CA ALA A 67 11.04 -0.04 -10.70
C ALA A 67 9.72 0.65 -10.29
N ASP A 68 9.30 1.69 -10.99
CA ASP A 68 8.02 2.37 -10.73
C ASP A 68 6.82 1.48 -11.03
N ILE A 69 6.91 0.68 -12.10
CA ILE A 69 5.87 -0.28 -12.46
C ILE A 69 5.75 -1.35 -11.37
N GLN A 70 6.87 -1.91 -10.90
CA GLN A 70 6.89 -2.89 -9.81
C GLN A 70 6.39 -2.30 -8.48
N MET A 71 6.70 -1.02 -8.21
CA MET A 71 6.34 -0.34 -6.97
C MET A 71 4.92 0.27 -6.96
N SER A 72 4.25 0.34 -8.12
CA SER A 72 2.87 0.84 -8.26
C SER A 72 1.91 0.20 -7.26
N PHE A 73 1.72 -1.12 -7.34
CA PHE A 73 0.78 -1.83 -6.49
C PHE A 73 1.08 -1.71 -4.98
N PRO A 74 2.31 -2.00 -4.48
CA PRO A 74 2.56 -1.92 -3.05
C PRO A 74 2.37 -0.50 -2.50
N LEU A 75 2.74 0.55 -3.22
CA LEU A 75 2.53 1.91 -2.73
C LEU A 75 1.07 2.34 -2.78
N PHE A 76 0.32 1.93 -3.80
CA PHE A 76 -1.11 2.23 -3.86
C PHE A 76 -1.85 1.49 -2.74
N ALA A 77 -1.44 0.25 -2.44
CA ALA A 77 -1.99 -0.51 -1.32
C ALA A 77 -1.60 0.06 0.05
N LEU A 78 -0.39 0.62 0.18
CA LEU A 78 0.03 1.34 1.38
C LEU A 78 -0.86 2.56 1.63
N LEU A 79 -1.05 3.39 0.60
CA LEU A 79 -1.87 4.61 0.70
C LEU A 79 -3.35 4.28 0.98
N ALA A 80 -3.92 3.30 0.29
CA ALA A 80 -5.31 2.91 0.47
C ALA A 80 -5.59 2.39 1.89
N ARG A 81 -4.65 1.67 2.50
CA ARG A 81 -4.83 1.09 3.85
C ARG A 81 -4.50 2.05 5.00
N GLY A 82 -3.85 3.17 4.69
CA GLY A 82 -3.52 4.24 5.63
C GLY A 82 -2.73 3.80 6.86
N GLY A 83 -2.83 4.59 7.94
CA GLY A 83 -2.18 4.31 9.23
C GLY A 83 -0.71 4.74 9.30
N ILE A 84 -0.20 5.43 8.28
CA ILE A 84 1.12 6.06 8.25
C ILE A 84 0.92 7.50 7.78
N ALA A 85 1.39 8.48 8.55
CA ALA A 85 1.22 9.90 8.27
C ALA A 85 2.28 10.42 7.28
N HIS A 86 2.20 11.67 6.82
CA HIS A 86 3.30 12.37 6.13
C HIS A 86 3.96 11.59 4.97
N LEU A 87 3.17 11.10 4.01
CA LEU A 87 3.68 10.39 2.82
C LEU A 87 3.58 11.29 1.59
N ASP A 88 4.06 12.53 1.70
CA ASP A 88 3.82 13.58 0.72
C ASP A 88 4.48 13.27 -0.62
N HIS A 89 5.69 12.70 -0.60
CA HIS A 89 6.45 12.38 -1.81
C HIS A 89 5.92 11.12 -2.49
N ILE A 90 5.47 10.12 -1.72
CA ILE A 90 4.74 8.97 -2.26
C ILE A 90 3.42 9.42 -2.91
N ASN A 91 2.68 10.33 -2.29
CA ASN A 91 1.45 10.88 -2.88
C ASN A 91 1.74 11.66 -4.17
N ALA A 92 2.79 12.50 -4.18
CA ALA A 92 3.22 13.22 -5.37
C ALA A 92 3.65 12.27 -6.51
N TRP A 93 4.39 11.20 -6.19
CA TRP A 93 4.74 10.16 -7.15
C TRP A 93 3.49 9.43 -7.67
N LYS A 94 2.53 9.08 -6.82
CA LYS A 94 1.26 8.46 -7.25
C LYS A 94 0.51 9.35 -8.23
N ALA A 95 0.36 10.64 -7.92
CA ALA A 95 -0.28 11.59 -8.82
C ALA A 95 0.46 11.67 -10.17
N ARG A 96 1.80 11.67 -10.15
CA ARG A 96 2.62 11.63 -11.37
C ARG A 96 2.38 10.37 -12.19
N VAL A 97 2.29 9.19 -11.56
CA VAL A 97 1.95 7.93 -12.23
C VAL A 97 0.57 8.01 -12.89
N GLU A 98 -0.44 8.49 -12.16
CA GLU A 98 -1.84 8.53 -12.62
C GLU A 98 -2.08 9.53 -13.76
N MET A 99 -1.31 10.62 -13.82
CA MET A 99 -1.37 11.59 -14.92
C MET A 99 -0.79 11.08 -16.25
N ARG A 100 -0.09 9.94 -16.25
CA ARG A 100 0.54 9.44 -17.49
C ARG A 100 -0.53 8.94 -18.48
N PRO A 101 -0.43 9.29 -19.78
CA PRO A 101 -1.34 8.76 -20.80
C PRO A 101 -1.38 7.22 -20.86
N ALA A 102 -0.24 6.57 -20.60
CA ALA A 102 -0.17 5.11 -20.54
C ALA A 102 -0.99 4.52 -19.37
N TRP A 103 -1.00 5.19 -18.21
CA TRP A 103 -1.83 4.78 -17.08
C TRP A 103 -3.31 4.93 -17.41
N GLN A 104 -3.71 6.08 -17.96
CA GLN A 104 -5.10 6.34 -18.35
C GLN A 104 -5.62 5.30 -19.36
N ARG A 105 -4.81 4.95 -20.38
CA ARG A 105 -5.15 3.87 -21.31
C ARG A 105 -5.29 2.51 -20.63
N ALA A 106 -4.42 2.20 -19.68
CA ALA A 106 -4.50 0.94 -18.92
C ALA A 106 -5.81 0.86 -18.11
N ILE A 107 -6.24 1.96 -17.50
CA ILE A 107 -7.54 2.03 -16.79
C ILE A 107 -8.73 1.91 -17.76
N GLN A 108 -8.67 2.55 -18.93
CA GLN A 108 -9.72 2.45 -19.93
C GLN A 108 -9.90 1.02 -20.45
N GLN A 109 -8.80 0.27 -20.61
CA GLN A 109 -8.83 -1.10 -21.12
C GLN A 109 -9.09 -2.14 -20.01
N GLY A 110 -8.52 -1.94 -18.81
CA GLY A 110 -8.60 -2.88 -17.69
C GLY A 110 -9.79 -2.66 -16.75
N GLY A 111 -10.50 -1.53 -16.88
CA GLY A 111 -11.60 -1.15 -16.00
C GLY A 111 -11.15 -0.44 -14.72
N PRO A 112 -12.10 -0.09 -13.82
CA PRO A 112 -11.81 0.65 -12.59
C PRO A 112 -10.78 -0.08 -11.71
N PHE A 113 -9.72 0.62 -11.34
CA PHE A 113 -8.70 0.08 -10.44
C PHE A 113 -9.08 0.37 -8.98
N THR A 114 -9.23 -0.69 -8.18
CA THR A 114 -9.50 -0.60 -6.74
C THR A 114 -8.54 -1.51 -5.96
N ILE A 115 -8.12 -1.07 -4.78
CA ILE A 115 -7.28 -1.88 -3.90
C ILE A 115 -8.17 -2.70 -2.96
N PRO A 116 -8.03 -4.04 -2.92
CA PRO A 116 -8.73 -4.86 -1.94
C PRO A 116 -8.31 -4.54 -0.50
N GLY A 117 -9.32 -4.33 0.35
CA GLY A 117 -9.14 -4.07 1.77
C GLY A 117 -8.59 -2.68 2.12
N GLY A 118 -8.64 -1.73 1.18
CA GLY A 118 -8.65 -0.30 1.48
C GLY A 118 -10.02 0.18 1.92
#